data_AF-A0A8J2RBF6-F1
#
_entry.id   AF-A0A8J2RBF6-F1
#
_cell.length_a   1.000
_cell.length_b   1.000
_cell.length_c   1.000
_cell.angle_alpha   90.00
_cell.angle_beta   90.00
_cell.angle_gamma   90.00
#
_symmetry.space_group_name_H-M   'P 1'
#
loop_
_entity.id
_entity.type
_entity.pdbx_description
1 polymer ?
#
loop_
_entity_poly.entity_id
_entity_poly.type
_entity_poly.pdbx_seq_one_letter_code
_entity_poly.pdbx_strand_id
1 'polypeptide(L)'
;MLRETRRSYGSVTWNVGDAIRPLSFPATMIALDSRNIVFTIVSQTEPYHSSVANRLKQDIEEQIFQLEERKPVVHITHKDFPVSGAWTIIPLLRPLINKHKNSDVRWILFVEPHTAVRCENLIKALAAADKNKEIMWIGYPLRDSEPTIIHHFKFYEELEEEGGFVYPHFASGFAMRLEFD
;
A
#
# COMPACT_ATOMS: atom_id res chain seq x y z
N MET A 1 -5.25 63.02 60.04
CA MET A 1 -6.67 63.37 59.84
C MET A 1 -7.32 62.19 59.13
N LEU A 2 -8.20 61.49 59.84
CA LEU A 2 -8.92 60.28 59.43
C LEU A 2 -9.91 60.57 58.29
N ARG A 3 -10.07 59.62 57.36
CA ARG A 3 -11.37 58.99 57.05
C ARG A 3 -11.19 57.82 56.07
N GLU A 4 -11.51 56.65 56.58
CA GLU A 4 -11.87 55.45 55.82
C GLU A 4 -13.05 55.73 54.89
N THR A 5 -13.02 55.13 53.70
CA THR A 5 -14.22 54.79 52.94
C THR A 5 -14.08 53.38 52.40
N ARG A 6 -14.78 52.45 53.07
CA ARG A 6 -15.06 51.09 52.60
C ARG A 6 -15.66 51.13 51.20
N ARG A 7 -15.17 50.26 50.30
CA ARG A 7 -15.95 49.80 49.13
C ARG A 7 -16.05 48.28 49.16
N SER A 8 -17.26 47.86 48.82
CA SER A 8 -17.86 46.56 48.99
C SER A 8 -17.24 45.47 48.12
N TYR A 9 -17.09 44.28 48.70
CA TYR A 9 -16.86 43.04 47.97
C TYR A 9 -18.08 42.73 47.10
N GLY A 10 -17.91 42.75 45.79
CA GLY A 10 -18.86 42.20 44.84
C GLY A 10 -18.64 40.71 44.70
N SER A 11 -19.65 39.91 45.03
CA SER A 11 -19.70 38.48 44.73
C SER A 11 -19.85 38.28 43.23
N VAL A 12 -18.88 37.63 42.58
CA VAL A 12 -19.04 37.14 41.21
C VAL A 12 -19.38 35.66 41.28
N THR A 13 -20.61 35.36 40.91
CA THR A 13 -21.20 34.03 40.82
C THR A 13 -20.60 33.25 39.65
N TRP A 14 -20.37 31.95 39.87
CA TRP A 14 -19.97 31.00 38.83
C TRP A 14 -21.12 30.79 37.83
N ASN A 15 -20.94 31.25 36.59
CA ASN A 15 -21.78 30.81 35.48
C ASN A 15 -21.14 29.55 34.88
N VAL A 16 -21.79 28.42 35.14
CA VAL A 16 -21.62 27.16 34.40
C VAL A 16 -22.38 27.33 33.09
N GLY A 17 -21.68 27.34 31.96
CA GLY A 17 -22.32 27.40 30.65
C GLY A 17 -21.34 27.75 29.53
N ASP A 18 -21.07 26.75 28.69
CA ASP A 18 -20.65 26.86 27.28
C ASP A 18 -19.20 27.34 27.01
N ALA A 19 -18.36 26.68 26.24
CA ALA A 19 -18.54 25.55 25.34
C ALA A 19 -17.24 24.73 25.35
N ILE A 20 -17.38 23.43 25.56
CA ILE A 20 -16.36 22.47 25.16
C ILE A 20 -16.31 22.57 23.64
N ARG A 21 -15.35 23.35 23.11
CA ARG A 21 -14.93 23.17 21.73
C ARG A 21 -14.51 21.70 21.66
N PRO A 22 -15.10 20.86 20.80
CA PRO A 22 -14.49 19.58 20.55
C PRO A 22 -13.08 19.91 20.07
N LEU A 23 -12.08 19.45 20.82
CA LEU A 23 -10.75 19.26 20.27
C LEU A 23 -11.01 18.46 19.01
N SER A 24 -10.85 19.10 17.86
CA SER A 24 -10.77 18.39 16.60
C SER A 24 -9.60 17.44 16.80
N PHE A 25 -9.90 16.18 17.09
CA PHE A 25 -8.92 15.12 16.99
C PHE A 25 -8.30 15.33 15.61
N PRO A 26 -6.95 15.43 15.48
CA PRO A 26 -6.36 15.40 14.16
C PRO A 26 -6.96 14.17 13.49
N ALA A 27 -7.54 14.35 12.30
CA ALA A 27 -8.02 13.22 11.51
C ALA A 27 -6.88 12.20 11.55
N THR A 28 -7.09 11.09 12.25
CA THR A 28 -6.10 10.03 12.32
C THR A 28 -5.88 9.69 10.86
N MET A 29 -4.74 10.10 10.28
CA MET A 29 -4.37 9.59 8.97
C MET A 29 -4.47 8.09 9.13
N ILE A 30 -5.40 7.46 8.43
CA ILE A 30 -5.60 6.01 8.56
C ILE A 30 -4.26 5.42 8.16
N ALA A 31 -3.49 4.98 9.17
CA ALA A 31 -2.19 4.41 8.95
C ALA A 31 -2.41 3.21 8.03
N LEU A 32 -1.66 3.17 6.92
CA LEU A 32 -1.74 2.05 5.99
C LEU A 32 -1.50 0.75 6.76
N ASP A 33 -2.38 -0.22 6.55
CA ASP A 33 -2.34 -1.53 7.16
C ASP A 33 -2.71 -2.61 6.11
N SER A 34 -2.67 -3.90 6.48
CA SER A 34 -3.06 -4.99 5.55
C SER A 34 -4.47 -4.94 4.92
N ARG A 35 -5.43 -4.06 5.32
CA ARG A 35 -6.71 -3.87 4.59
C ARG A 35 -6.46 -3.14 3.28
N ASN A 36 -5.42 -2.31 3.26
CA ASN A 36 -5.11 -1.44 2.14
C ASN A 36 -4.18 -2.12 1.13
N ILE A 37 -3.78 -3.37 1.38
CA ILE A 37 -2.79 -4.10 0.59
C ILE A 37 -3.39 -5.43 0.13
N VAL A 38 -3.32 -5.70 -1.17
CA VAL A 38 -3.62 -7.01 -1.74
C VAL A 38 -2.31 -7.72 -2.03
N PHE A 39 -2.09 -8.85 -1.38
CA PHE A 39 -0.93 -9.71 -1.63
C PHE A 39 -1.25 -10.64 -2.80
N THR A 40 -0.48 -10.56 -3.88
CA THR A 40 -0.70 -11.35 -5.11
C THR A 40 0.52 -12.22 -5.38
N ILE A 41 0.37 -13.53 -5.13
CA ILE A 41 1.41 -14.53 -5.38
C ILE A 41 1.24 -15.05 -6.81
N VAL A 42 2.16 -14.65 -7.69
CA VAL A 42 2.16 -15.00 -9.10
C VAL A 42 2.71 -16.42 -9.26
N SER A 43 1.83 -17.40 -9.49
CA SER A 43 2.19 -18.83 -9.52
C SER A 43 1.46 -19.56 -10.65
N GLN A 44 1.96 -20.75 -10.99
CA GLN A 44 1.37 -21.66 -11.98
C GLN A 44 0.79 -22.92 -11.33
N THR A 45 0.02 -23.70 -12.10
CA THR A 45 -0.81 -24.82 -11.63
C THR A 45 0.02 -26.05 -11.22
N GLU A 46 1.26 -26.16 -11.67
CA GLU A 46 2.12 -27.31 -11.42
C GLU A 46 2.26 -27.56 -9.91
N PRO A 47 2.19 -28.82 -9.46
CA PRO A 47 2.11 -29.16 -8.03
C PRO A 47 3.21 -28.52 -7.16
N TYR A 48 4.44 -28.44 -7.70
CA TYR A 48 5.55 -27.79 -7.01
C TYR A 48 5.30 -26.29 -6.79
N HIS A 49 5.02 -25.54 -7.86
CA HIS A 49 4.75 -24.10 -7.77
C HIS A 49 3.53 -23.81 -6.89
N SER A 50 2.47 -24.60 -7.05
CA SER A 50 1.27 -24.48 -6.22
C SER A 50 1.56 -24.73 -4.74
N SER A 51 2.40 -25.73 -4.41
CA SER A 51 2.80 -26.01 -3.02
C SER A 51 3.59 -24.86 -2.40
N VAL A 52 4.60 -24.35 -3.11
CA VAL A 52 5.42 -23.23 -2.64
C VAL A 52 4.58 -21.96 -2.46
N ALA A 53 3.66 -21.67 -3.39
CA ALA A 53 2.77 -20.53 -3.29
C ALA A 53 1.83 -20.63 -2.07
N ASN A 54 1.35 -21.82 -1.73
CA ASN A 54 0.53 -22.01 -0.52
C ASN A 54 1.34 -21.80 0.75
N ARG A 55 2.62 -22.22 0.78
CA ARG A 55 3.50 -21.97 1.94
C ARG A 55 3.73 -20.48 2.13
N LEU A 56 4.03 -19.73 1.07
CA LEU A 56 4.18 -18.28 1.14
C LEU A 56 2.87 -17.59 1.57
N LYS A 57 1.72 -18.07 1.08
CA LYS A 57 0.41 -17.57 1.53
C LYS A 57 0.22 -17.76 3.03
N GLN A 58 0.51 -18.94 3.55
CA GLN A 58 0.41 -19.24 4.98
C GLN A 58 1.36 -18.35 5.81
N ASP A 59 2.61 -18.21 5.37
CA ASP A 59 3.59 -17.34 6.03
C ASP A 59 3.12 -15.87 6.10
N ILE A 60 2.60 -15.32 4.99
CA ILE A 60 2.03 -13.96 4.97
C ILE A 60 0.82 -13.85 5.91
N GLU A 61 -0.11 -14.82 5.86
CA GLU A 61 -1.29 -14.82 6.72
C GLU A 61 -0.94 -14.89 8.20
N GLU A 62 0.05 -15.71 8.57
CA GLU A 62 0.54 -15.86 9.94
C GLU A 62 1.24 -14.60 10.44
N GLN A 63 2.15 -14.03 9.63
CA GLN A 63 2.85 -12.78 9.99
C GLN A 63 1.86 -11.63 10.21
N ILE A 64 0.88 -11.46 9.32
CA ILE A 64 -0.12 -10.40 9.47
C ILE A 64 -1.04 -10.65 10.66
N PHE A 65 -1.43 -11.90 10.90
CA PHE A 65 -2.25 -12.23 12.07
C PHE A 65 -1.52 -11.91 13.38
N GLN A 66 -0.21 -12.17 13.46
CA GLN A 66 0.61 -11.79 14.61
C GLN A 66 0.77 -10.27 14.78
N LEU A 67 0.81 -9.52 13.69
CA LEU A 67 1.01 -8.06 13.71
C LEU A 67 -0.28 -7.28 14.00
N GLU A 68 -1.41 -7.75 13.49
CA GLU A 68 -2.65 -6.96 13.41
C GLU A 68 -3.91 -7.74 13.86
N GLU A 69 -3.76 -8.96 14.40
CA GLU A 69 -4.83 -9.84 14.88
C GLU A 69 -5.94 -10.10 13.85
N ARG A 70 -5.58 -10.09 12.56
CA ARG A 70 -6.52 -10.22 11.45
C ARG A 70 -5.91 -10.92 10.26
N LYS A 71 -6.77 -11.34 9.32
CA LYS A 71 -6.32 -11.99 8.08
C LYS A 71 -6.18 -10.98 6.94
N PRO A 72 -5.04 -10.98 6.21
CA PRO A 72 -4.86 -10.18 5.02
C PRO A 72 -5.62 -10.77 3.82
N VAL A 73 -5.74 -9.98 2.75
CA VAL A 73 -6.21 -10.48 1.45
C VAL A 73 -5.01 -11.01 0.66
N VAL A 74 -4.98 -12.34 0.45
CA VAL A 74 -3.91 -13.01 -0.33
C VAL A 74 -4.50 -13.84 -1.46
N HIS A 75 -4.14 -13.50 -2.70
CA HIS A 75 -4.49 -14.26 -3.90
C HIS A 75 -3.29 -15.07 -4.42
N ILE A 76 -3.56 -16.28 -4.90
CA ILE A 76 -2.65 -17.10 -5.70
C ILE A 76 -3.20 -17.11 -7.13
N THR A 77 -2.42 -16.58 -8.07
CA THR A 77 -2.98 -16.14 -9.35
C THR A 77 -3.66 -17.24 -10.16
N HIS A 78 -3.01 -18.40 -10.34
CA HIS A 78 -3.60 -19.55 -11.07
C HIS A 78 -4.84 -20.17 -10.40
N LYS A 79 -5.11 -19.88 -9.12
CA LYS A 79 -6.29 -20.38 -8.40
C LYS A 79 -7.42 -19.37 -8.42
N ASP A 80 -7.10 -18.11 -8.16
CA ASP A 80 -8.09 -17.06 -7.90
C ASP A 80 -8.50 -16.27 -9.14
N PHE A 81 -7.75 -16.39 -10.25
CA PHE A 81 -8.02 -15.69 -11.50
C PHE A 81 -7.94 -16.65 -12.71
N PRO A 82 -9.09 -17.06 -13.29
CA PRO A 82 -9.13 -17.95 -14.44
C PRO A 82 -8.86 -17.19 -15.75
N VAL A 83 -7.72 -16.50 -15.83
CA VAL A 83 -7.26 -15.81 -17.04
C VAL A 83 -6.08 -16.54 -17.65
N SER A 84 -6.08 -16.68 -18.98
CA SER A 84 -4.89 -17.19 -19.68
C SER A 84 -3.72 -16.24 -19.42
N GLY A 85 -2.55 -16.77 -19.08
CA GLY A 85 -1.39 -15.95 -18.74
C GLY A 85 -1.42 -15.35 -17.33
N ALA A 86 -2.22 -15.88 -16.40
CA ALA A 86 -2.22 -15.51 -14.98
C ALA A 86 -0.86 -15.67 -14.26
N TRP A 87 0.15 -16.21 -14.94
CA TRP A 87 1.55 -16.23 -14.51
C TRP A 87 2.31 -14.94 -14.86
N THR A 88 1.67 -13.97 -15.51
CA THR A 88 2.22 -12.64 -15.84
C THR A 88 1.33 -11.53 -15.29
N ILE A 89 1.88 -10.33 -15.12
CA ILE A 89 1.22 -9.23 -14.41
C ILE A 89 0.12 -8.58 -15.26
N ILE A 90 0.39 -8.32 -16.54
CA ILE A 90 -0.50 -7.52 -17.41
C ILE A 90 -1.91 -8.13 -17.51
N PRO A 91 -2.10 -9.44 -17.75
CA PRO A 91 -3.43 -10.05 -17.79
C PRO A 91 -4.17 -10.00 -16.45
N LEU A 92 -3.46 -9.87 -15.32
CA LEU A 92 -4.03 -9.84 -13.98
C LEU A 92 -4.54 -8.46 -13.55
N LEU A 93 -4.05 -7.38 -14.17
CA LEU A 93 -4.36 -6.01 -13.74
C LEU A 93 -5.87 -5.75 -13.74
N ARG A 94 -6.56 -5.98 -14.87
CA ARG A 94 -8.00 -5.75 -14.98
C ARG A 94 -8.81 -6.62 -13.99
N PRO A 95 -8.59 -7.94 -13.88
CA PRO A 95 -9.24 -8.76 -12.87
C PRO A 95 -9.02 -8.28 -11.43
N LEU A 96 -7.79 -7.90 -11.06
CA LEU A 96 -7.46 -7.41 -9.72
C LEU A 96 -8.16 -6.09 -9.42
N ILE A 97 -8.13 -5.14 -10.36
CA ILE A 97 -8.80 -3.84 -10.22
C ILE A 97 -10.30 -4.03 -10.05
N ASN A 98 -10.94 -4.82 -10.92
CA ASN A 98 -12.38 -5.06 -10.84
C ASN A 98 -12.79 -5.73 -9.53
N LYS A 99 -11.97 -6.65 -9.02
CA LYS A 99 -12.24 -7.36 -7.75
C LYS A 99 -12.19 -6.43 -6.53
N HIS A 100 -11.40 -5.35 -6.59
CA HIS A 100 -11.12 -4.46 -5.45
C HIS A 100 -11.59 -3.00 -5.63
N LYS A 101 -12.30 -2.68 -6.73
CA LYS A 101 -12.73 -1.32 -7.13
C LYS A 101 -13.50 -0.53 -6.07
N ASN A 102 -14.17 -1.21 -5.13
CA ASN A 102 -14.98 -0.59 -4.08
C ASN A 102 -14.49 -0.97 -2.67
N SER A 103 -13.18 -1.16 -2.51
CA SER A 103 -12.55 -1.51 -1.25
C SER A 103 -11.58 -0.41 -0.80
N ASP A 104 -11.08 -0.50 0.42
CA ASP A 104 -10.03 0.40 0.93
C ASP A 104 -8.62 0.03 0.42
N VAL A 105 -8.51 -0.89 -0.55
CA VAL A 105 -7.23 -1.30 -1.13
C VAL A 105 -6.61 -0.13 -1.89
N ARG A 106 -5.35 0.16 -1.57
CA ARG A 106 -4.55 1.19 -2.23
C ARG A 106 -3.35 0.61 -2.97
N TRP A 107 -2.86 -0.55 -2.53
CA TRP A 107 -1.67 -1.20 -3.09
C TRP A 107 -1.95 -2.65 -3.47
N ILE A 108 -1.45 -3.07 -4.62
CA ILE A 108 -1.32 -4.48 -4.99
C ILE A 108 0.16 -4.83 -4.95
N LEU A 109 0.54 -5.75 -4.07
CA LEU A 109 1.86 -6.38 -4.07
C LEU A 109 1.85 -7.57 -5.02
N PHE A 110 2.86 -7.66 -5.88
CA PHE A 110 3.16 -8.83 -6.70
C PHE A 110 4.45 -9.48 -6.23
N VAL A 111 4.40 -10.77 -5.97
CA VAL A 111 5.55 -11.58 -5.54
C VAL A 111 5.53 -12.95 -6.19
N GLU A 112 6.71 -13.51 -6.46
CA GLU A 112 6.85 -14.91 -6.85
C GLU A 112 6.82 -15.83 -5.63
N PRO A 113 6.48 -17.12 -5.76
CA PRO A 113 6.34 -18.06 -4.63
C PRO A 113 7.60 -18.20 -3.77
N HIS A 114 8.78 -17.95 -4.34
CA HIS A 114 10.07 -18.04 -3.65
C HIS A 114 10.54 -16.72 -3.02
N THR A 115 9.76 -15.65 -3.17
CA THR A 115 10.10 -14.33 -2.60
C THR A 115 9.81 -14.33 -1.11
N ALA A 116 10.83 -14.07 -0.29
CA ALA A 116 10.62 -13.88 1.14
C ALA A 116 9.97 -12.51 1.41
N VAL A 117 8.85 -12.49 2.13
CA VAL A 117 8.12 -11.27 2.47
C VAL A 117 8.23 -11.02 3.97
N ARG A 118 8.76 -9.86 4.36
CA ARG A 118 8.75 -9.38 5.74
C ARG A 118 7.61 -8.38 5.90
N CYS A 119 6.44 -8.85 6.32
CA CYS A 119 5.19 -8.09 6.29
C CYS A 119 5.27 -6.75 7.04
N GLU A 120 5.88 -6.72 8.23
CA GLU A 120 6.04 -5.49 9.01
C GLU A 120 6.83 -4.42 8.23
N ASN A 121 7.95 -4.80 7.62
CA ASN A 121 8.79 -3.88 6.84
C ASN A 121 8.08 -3.42 5.56
N LEU A 122 7.36 -4.33 4.90
CA LEU A 122 6.57 -4.02 3.72
C LEU A 122 5.50 -2.98 4.04
N ILE A 123 4.73 -3.17 5.12
CA ILE A 123 3.67 -2.23 5.53
C ILE A 123 4.29 -0.86 5.84
N LYS A 124 5.41 -0.81 6.56
CA LYS A 124 6.13 0.45 6.84
C LYS A 124 6.58 1.16 5.56
N ALA A 125 7.13 0.41 4.60
CA ALA A 125 7.59 0.96 3.32
C ALA A 125 6.42 1.51 2.49
N LEU A 126 5.34 0.75 2.36
CA LEU A 126 4.15 1.19 1.66
C LEU A 126 3.49 2.38 2.36
N ALA A 127 3.44 2.39 3.70
CA ALA A 127 2.89 3.51 4.47
C ALA A 127 3.68 4.82 4.25
N ALA A 128 4.99 4.72 4.04
CA ALA A 128 5.82 5.87 3.70
C ALA A 128 5.51 6.39 2.29
N ALA A 129 5.39 5.50 1.31
CA ALA A 129 5.07 5.87 -0.06
C ALA A 129 3.63 6.33 -0.27
N ASP A 130 2.69 5.82 0.53
CA ASP A 130 1.28 6.19 0.49
C ASP A 130 1.06 7.70 0.71
N LYS A 131 1.98 8.36 1.42
CA LYS A 131 2.01 9.81 1.66
C LYS A 131 2.25 10.63 0.40
N ASN A 132 2.85 10.06 -0.65
CA ASN A 132 3.10 10.72 -1.91
C ASN A 132 2.28 10.06 -3.03
N LYS A 133 1.28 10.80 -3.53
CA LYS A 133 0.36 10.30 -4.57
C LYS A 133 1.02 10.08 -5.93
N GLU A 134 2.15 10.73 -6.19
CA GLU A 134 2.91 10.56 -7.44
C GLU A 134 3.64 9.20 -7.52
N ILE A 135 3.79 8.50 -6.39
CA ILE A 135 4.45 7.18 -6.36
C ILE A 135 3.45 6.11 -6.80
N MET A 136 3.52 5.73 -8.08
CA MET A 136 2.65 4.71 -8.67
C MET A 136 3.11 3.27 -8.41
N TRP A 137 4.39 3.05 -8.14
CA TRP A 137 4.93 1.73 -7.81
C TRP A 137 6.17 1.80 -6.92
N ILE A 138 6.46 0.70 -6.22
CA ILE A 138 7.67 0.52 -5.39
C ILE A 138 8.24 -0.85 -5.69
N GLY A 139 9.55 -0.93 -5.90
CA GLY A 139 10.28 -2.17 -6.06
C GLY A 139 11.76 -1.88 -6.27
N TYR A 140 12.56 -2.92 -6.45
CA TYR A 140 13.94 -2.74 -6.85
C TYR A 140 13.99 -2.34 -8.34
N PRO A 141 14.51 -1.15 -8.69
CA PRO A 141 14.51 -0.68 -10.07
C PRO A 141 15.62 -1.34 -10.88
N LEU A 142 15.28 -1.80 -12.07
CA LEU A 142 16.21 -2.20 -13.12
C LEU A 142 16.16 -1.21 -14.27
N ARG A 143 17.27 -1.12 -14.97
CA ARG A 143 17.47 -0.33 -16.18
C ARG A 143 18.34 -1.14 -17.13
N ASP A 144 18.06 -1.03 -18.41
CA ASP A 144 18.96 -1.59 -19.42
C ASP A 144 20.15 -0.63 -19.60
N SER A 145 21.34 -1.18 -19.87
CA SER A 145 22.52 -0.38 -20.19
C SER A 145 22.44 0.26 -21.57
N GLU A 146 21.69 -0.37 -22.48
CA GLU A 146 21.41 0.08 -23.84
C GLU A 146 19.96 -0.32 -24.18
N PRO A 147 19.22 0.44 -24.99
CA PRO A 147 17.82 0.10 -25.27
C PRO A 147 17.72 -1.22 -26.05
N THR A 148 17.17 -2.23 -25.40
CA THR A 148 16.95 -3.54 -26.04
C THR A 148 15.74 -3.50 -27.00
N ILE A 149 14.82 -2.54 -26.84
CA ILE A 149 13.61 -2.38 -27.66
C ILE A 149 13.54 -0.97 -28.25
N ILE A 150 14.25 -0.78 -29.36
CA ILE A 150 14.40 0.50 -30.08
C ILE A 150 13.25 0.86 -31.04
N HIS A 151 12.22 0.01 -31.22
CA HIS A 151 11.19 0.21 -32.27
C HIS A 151 9.74 0.29 -31.79
N HIS A 152 9.48 0.07 -30.51
CA HIS A 152 8.11 0.07 -29.96
C HIS A 152 7.79 1.32 -29.11
N PHE A 153 8.75 2.23 -28.93
CA PHE A 153 8.58 3.44 -28.14
C PHE A 153 8.87 4.67 -29.00
N LYS A 154 7.88 5.53 -29.13
CA LYS A 154 7.94 6.77 -29.94
C LYS A 154 8.91 7.83 -29.39
N PHE A 155 9.45 7.63 -28.19
CA PHE A 155 10.24 8.60 -27.42
C PHE A 155 11.50 7.99 -26.77
N TYR A 156 12.10 6.96 -27.38
CA TYR A 156 13.26 6.29 -26.77
C TYR A 156 14.48 7.21 -26.62
N GLU A 157 14.68 8.16 -27.54
CA GLU A 157 15.81 9.11 -27.55
C GLU A 157 15.77 10.06 -26.35
N GLU A 158 14.61 10.65 -26.04
CA GLU A 158 14.42 11.52 -24.87
C GLU A 158 14.63 10.74 -23.56
N LEU A 159 14.20 9.48 -23.53
CA LEU A 159 14.36 8.62 -22.36
C LEU A 159 15.81 8.19 -22.14
N GLU A 160 16.63 8.04 -23.18
CA GLU A 160 18.06 7.77 -23.05
C GLU A 160 18.77 8.92 -22.32
N GLU A 161 18.44 10.18 -22.65
CA GLU A 161 19.01 11.37 -22.01
C GLU A 161 18.64 11.46 -20.51
N GLU A 162 17.47 10.93 -20.13
CA GLU A 162 17.00 10.88 -18.74
C GLU A 162 17.43 9.60 -17.97
N GLY A 163 18.30 8.79 -18.57
CA GLY A 163 18.88 7.60 -17.95
C GLY A 163 18.09 6.31 -18.13
N GLY A 164 17.26 6.24 -19.17
CA GLY A 164 16.60 5.04 -19.68
C GLY A 164 15.32 4.62 -18.96
N PHE A 165 14.63 3.63 -19.53
CA PHE A 165 13.41 3.05 -18.96
C PHE A 165 13.73 2.33 -17.64
N VAL A 166 12.89 2.57 -16.62
CA VAL A 166 12.97 1.86 -15.34
C VAL A 166 11.82 0.86 -15.22
N TYR A 167 12.14 -0.36 -14.82
CA TYR A 167 11.16 -1.41 -14.57
C TYR A 167 11.50 -2.17 -13.28
N PRO A 168 10.50 -2.79 -12.61
CA PRO A 168 10.77 -3.52 -11.36
C PRO A 168 11.54 -4.81 -11.62
N HIS A 169 12.42 -5.18 -10.71
CA HIS A 169 12.94 -6.55 -10.61
C HIS A 169 11.89 -7.47 -9.98
N PHE A 170 11.26 -8.29 -10.82
CA PHE A 170 10.11 -9.12 -10.44
C PHE A 170 10.42 -10.12 -9.32
N ALA A 171 11.60 -10.74 -9.34
CA ALA A 171 11.99 -11.74 -8.34
C ALA A 171 12.17 -11.15 -6.92
N SER A 172 12.34 -9.83 -6.79
CA SER A 172 12.33 -9.14 -5.48
C SER A 172 10.93 -8.76 -5.01
N GLY A 173 9.92 -8.92 -5.86
CA GLY A 173 8.59 -8.38 -5.67
C GLY A 173 8.53 -6.87 -5.90
N PHE A 174 7.33 -6.41 -6.22
CA PHE A 174 7.04 -4.99 -6.36
C PHE A 174 5.56 -4.72 -6.04
N ALA A 175 5.25 -3.50 -5.62
CA ALA A 175 3.89 -3.06 -5.36
C ALA A 175 3.50 -1.95 -6.32
N MET A 176 2.24 -1.93 -6.72
CA MET A 176 1.67 -0.84 -7.52
C MET A 176 0.45 -0.25 -6.82
N ARG A 177 0.20 1.03 -7.01
CA ARG A 177 -1.07 1.64 -6.61
C ARG A 177 -2.23 1.01 -7.38
N LEU A 178 -3.38 0.90 -6.73
CA LEU A 178 -4.62 0.39 -7.36
C LEU A 178 -5.30 1.45 -8.26
N GLU A 179 -4.79 2.68 -8.29
CA GLU A 179 -5.32 3.78 -9.10
C GLU A 179 -4.73 3.70 -10.52
N PHE A 180 -5.58 3.40 -11.50
CA PHE A 180 -5.32 3.63 -12.92
C PHE A 180 -6.57 4.31 -13.47
N ASP A 181 -6.59 5.65 -13.44
CA ASP A 181 -7.59 6.46 -14.13
C ASP A 181 -7.34 6.42 -15.65
#